data_AF-W4M4S7-F1
#
_entry.id   AF-W4M4S7-F1
#
_cell.length_a   1.000
_cell.length_b   1.000
_cell.length_c   1.000
_cell.angle_alpha   90.00
_cell.angle_beta   90.00
_cell.angle_gamma   90.00
#
_symmetry.space_group_name_H-M   'P 1'
#
loop_
_entity.id
_entity.type
_entity.pdbx_description
1 polymer ?
#
loop_
_entity_poly.entity_id
_entity_poly.type
_entity_poly.pdbx_seq_one_letter_code
_entity_poly.pdbx_strand_id
1 'polypeptide(L)'
;RHLPLKYALQEYGNDRDKLLELLSTVYLAAKESDLLPHLLESGEIFHPLGWGPAEAYTFLREVPLYEKSGVLCRIPNWWTAQSAGAKVSVNIGTAAPTFVGMNAILNCTPSLSINGVPIRPEEAEQLLRQSEGLALIKNKWVAVDHEKLRQTLEAYERTRELLEDGELTLREALALQLTPEKLAAEAQADVDIGVSYGEWLQDVTHKLRNPNLVPEVAPAKTFRAALRPYQQAGLNWLGFLDGLGFGACLADDMGLGKTVQILAFLSVKKQDHATSLLVVPASLIANWSSEIDKFYPDLTYCIAHPGHLGNAPLTENGEADLSQYDLVITTYAMAQRYEVLNTFHWDCIILDEAQAIKNR
;
A
#
# COMPACT_ATOMS: atom_id res chain seq x y z
N ARG A 1 -1.16 5.74 -47.48
CA ARG A 1 -0.59 6.96 -46.83
C ARG A 1 -1.77 7.84 -46.47
N HIS A 2 -1.87 8.33 -45.24
CA HIS A 2 -2.89 9.33 -44.89
C HIS A 2 -2.38 10.67 -45.37
N LEU A 3 -3.07 11.27 -46.34
CA LEU A 3 -2.72 12.54 -46.91
C LEU A 3 -3.71 13.60 -46.40
N PRO A 4 -3.26 14.81 -46.04
CA PRO A 4 -4.16 15.90 -45.69
C PRO A 4 -5.23 16.13 -46.76
N LEU A 5 -6.42 16.57 -46.35
CA LEU A 5 -7.57 16.79 -47.24
C LEU A 5 -7.24 17.67 -48.46
N LYS A 6 -6.28 18.59 -48.31
CA LYS A 6 -5.71 19.40 -49.39
C LYS A 6 -5.19 18.59 -50.57
N TYR A 7 -4.51 17.48 -50.31
CA TYR A 7 -3.93 16.64 -51.36
C TYR A 7 -5.00 15.87 -52.11
N ALA A 8 -6.13 15.55 -51.45
CA ALA A 8 -7.25 14.94 -52.13
C ALA A 8 -7.86 15.88 -53.18
N LEU A 9 -7.90 17.20 -52.93
CA LEU A 9 -8.30 18.18 -53.95
C LEU A 9 -7.32 18.25 -55.14
N GLN A 10 -6.02 18.05 -54.90
CA GLN A 10 -5.00 18.05 -55.96
C GLN A 10 -4.97 16.73 -56.75
N GLU A 11 -5.20 15.61 -56.09
CA GLU A 11 -5.13 14.25 -56.66
C GLU A 11 -6.41 13.90 -57.45
N TYR A 12 -7.58 14.33 -56.96
CA TYR A 12 -8.87 14.08 -57.60
C TYR A 12 -9.39 15.27 -58.44
N GLY A 13 -8.58 16.31 -58.65
CA GLY A 13 -8.99 17.52 -59.39
C GLY A 13 -9.52 17.27 -60.82
N ASN A 14 -9.15 16.13 -61.42
CA ASN A 14 -9.62 15.71 -62.75
C ASN A 14 -10.77 14.67 -62.71
N ASP A 15 -11.16 14.19 -61.53
CA ASP A 15 -12.20 13.16 -61.32
C ASP A 15 -13.38 13.75 -60.54
N ARG A 16 -14.36 14.26 -61.29
CA ARG A 16 -15.48 15.08 -60.78
C ARG A 16 -16.36 14.32 -59.78
N ASP A 17 -16.53 13.01 -59.98
CA ASP A 17 -17.39 12.17 -59.15
C ASP A 17 -16.76 11.91 -57.78
N LYS A 18 -15.45 11.62 -57.73
CA LYS A 18 -14.73 11.46 -56.45
C LYS A 18 -14.60 12.74 -55.66
N LEU A 19 -14.49 13.88 -56.36
CA LEU A 19 -14.41 15.19 -55.71
C LEU A 19 -15.78 15.57 -55.09
N LEU A 20 -16.89 15.22 -55.76
CA LEU A 20 -18.24 15.34 -55.20
C LEU A 20 -18.45 14.43 -53.97
N GLU A 21 -17.98 13.17 -54.04
CA GLU A 21 -18.04 12.23 -52.91
C GLU A 21 -17.26 12.78 -51.69
N LEU A 22 -16.05 13.29 -51.90
CA LEU A 22 -15.24 13.90 -50.85
C LEU A 22 -15.88 15.17 -50.27
N LEU A 23 -16.44 16.05 -51.09
CA LEU A 23 -17.12 17.25 -50.59
C LEU A 23 -18.42 16.90 -49.86
N SER A 24 -19.14 15.87 -50.30
CA SER A 24 -20.37 15.41 -49.65
C SER A 24 -20.11 14.82 -48.27
N THR A 25 -19.05 14.02 -48.10
CA THR A 25 -18.66 13.47 -46.79
C THR A 25 -18.27 14.56 -45.79
N VAL A 26 -17.51 15.56 -46.23
CA VAL A 26 -17.16 16.73 -45.41
C VAL A 26 -18.40 17.57 -45.08
N TYR A 27 -19.32 17.75 -46.03
CA TYR A 27 -20.56 18.50 -45.80
C TYR A 27 -21.50 17.79 -44.83
N LEU A 28 -21.59 16.46 -44.89
CA LEU A 28 -22.33 15.65 -43.92
C LEU A 28 -21.74 15.78 -42.51
N ALA A 29 -20.42 15.72 -42.38
CA ALA A 29 -19.73 15.95 -41.12
C ALA A 29 -19.97 17.37 -40.59
N ALA A 30 -19.96 18.39 -41.47
CA ALA A 30 -20.21 19.78 -41.10
C ALA A 30 -21.63 20.00 -40.58
N LYS A 31 -22.62 19.24 -41.05
CA LYS A 31 -24.01 19.40 -40.60
C LYS A 31 -24.23 19.00 -39.14
N GLU A 32 -23.43 18.06 -38.63
CA GLU A 32 -23.55 17.57 -37.25
C GLU A 32 -22.50 18.20 -36.30
N SER A 33 -21.55 18.99 -36.82
CA SER A 33 -20.40 19.56 -36.11
C SER A 33 -20.60 21.02 -35.73
N ASP A 34 -20.13 21.42 -34.55
CA ASP A 34 -20.13 22.84 -34.13
C ASP A 34 -18.95 23.62 -34.73
N LEU A 35 -17.90 22.93 -35.17
CA LEU A 35 -16.62 23.53 -35.59
C LEU A 35 -16.44 23.58 -37.12
N LEU A 36 -16.84 22.51 -37.81
CA LEU A 36 -16.63 22.37 -39.26
C LEU A 36 -17.40 23.37 -40.15
N PRO A 37 -18.64 23.84 -39.83
CA PRO A 37 -19.35 24.80 -40.68
C PRO A 37 -18.53 26.06 -40.97
N HIS A 38 -17.94 26.64 -39.93
CA HIS A 38 -17.15 27.86 -40.04
C HIS A 38 -15.87 27.65 -40.85
N LEU A 39 -15.20 26.51 -40.69
CA LEU A 39 -14.00 26.15 -41.46
C LEU A 39 -14.28 25.82 -42.92
N LEU A 40 -15.49 25.32 -43.22
CA LEU A 40 -15.92 25.02 -44.57
C LEU A 40 -16.30 26.30 -45.32
N GLU A 41 -16.98 27.24 -44.67
CA GLU A 41 -17.31 28.56 -45.22
C GLU A 41 -16.07 29.42 -45.48
N SER A 42 -15.06 29.37 -44.60
CA SER A 42 -13.80 30.08 -44.78
C SER A 42 -12.85 29.40 -45.78
N GLY A 43 -13.08 28.12 -46.10
CA GLY A 43 -12.19 27.29 -46.92
C GLY A 43 -10.89 26.87 -46.21
N GLU A 44 -10.74 27.21 -44.92
CA GLU A 44 -9.54 26.96 -44.14
C GLU A 44 -9.31 25.47 -43.83
N ILE A 45 -10.36 24.64 -43.91
CA ILE A 45 -10.30 23.18 -43.68
C ILE A 45 -9.25 22.46 -44.57
N PHE A 46 -8.90 23.05 -45.71
CA PHE A 46 -7.90 22.50 -46.64
C PHE A 46 -6.47 23.00 -46.35
N HIS A 47 -6.24 23.74 -45.27
CA HIS A 47 -4.95 24.31 -44.91
C HIS A 47 -4.52 23.87 -43.50
N PRO A 48 -3.19 23.85 -43.20
CA PRO A 48 -2.73 23.67 -41.83
C PRO A 48 -3.18 24.84 -40.96
N LEU A 49 -3.93 24.54 -39.89
CA LEU A 49 -4.44 25.52 -38.93
C LEU A 49 -3.80 25.30 -37.57
N GLY A 50 -3.51 26.40 -36.87
CA GLY A 50 -3.18 26.38 -35.46
C GLY A 50 -4.46 26.61 -34.66
N TRP A 51 -4.79 25.71 -33.74
CA TRP A 51 -6.00 25.80 -32.95
C TRP A 51 -5.72 26.23 -31.52
N GLY A 52 -6.66 26.99 -30.97
CA GLY A 52 -6.72 27.24 -29.53
C GLY A 52 -7.14 25.97 -28.75
N PRO A 53 -6.96 25.95 -27.42
CA PRO A 53 -7.35 24.79 -26.60
C PRO A 53 -8.83 24.40 -26.72
N ALA A 54 -9.72 25.39 -26.83
CA ALA A 54 -11.17 25.17 -26.97
C ALA A 54 -11.52 24.51 -28.32
N GLU A 55 -11.00 25.03 -29.43
CA GLU A 55 -11.21 24.47 -30.77
C GLU A 55 -10.66 23.05 -30.89
N ALA A 56 -9.44 22.83 -30.37
CA ALA A 56 -8.83 21.51 -30.35
C ALA A 56 -9.63 20.53 -29.48
N TYR A 57 -10.20 20.97 -28.36
CA TYR A 57 -11.06 20.14 -27.52
C TYR A 57 -12.35 19.74 -28.24
N THR A 58 -13.04 20.71 -28.87
CA THR A 58 -14.26 20.45 -29.64
C THR A 58 -14.00 19.45 -30.76
N PHE A 59 -12.93 19.65 -31.54
CA PHE A 59 -12.55 18.70 -32.59
C PHE A 59 -12.33 17.29 -32.03
N LEU A 60 -11.57 17.15 -30.94
CA LEU A 60 -11.26 15.84 -30.36
C LEU A 60 -12.52 15.11 -29.84
N ARG A 61 -13.51 15.85 -29.31
CA ARG A 61 -14.82 15.29 -28.92
C ARG A 61 -15.67 14.85 -30.11
N GLU A 62 -15.59 15.56 -31.22
CA GLU A 62 -16.36 15.30 -32.44
C GLU A 62 -15.72 14.26 -33.38
N VAL A 63 -14.53 13.75 -33.07
CA VAL A 63 -13.86 12.69 -33.85
C VAL A 63 -14.78 11.50 -34.20
N PRO A 64 -15.57 10.93 -33.26
CA PRO A 64 -16.49 9.84 -33.60
C PRO A 64 -17.56 10.22 -34.63
N LEU A 65 -17.97 11.49 -34.66
CA LEU A 65 -18.97 12.03 -35.59
C LEU A 65 -18.37 12.22 -36.98
N TYR A 66 -17.11 12.68 -37.05
CA TYR A 66 -16.37 12.78 -38.30
C TYR A 66 -16.12 11.40 -38.92
N GLU A 67 -15.70 10.42 -38.12
CA GLU A 67 -15.45 9.06 -38.58
C GLU A 67 -16.73 8.37 -39.07
N LYS A 68 -17.86 8.58 -38.38
CA LYS A 68 -19.19 8.12 -38.81
C LYS A 68 -19.60 8.70 -40.17
N SER A 69 -19.17 9.93 -40.45
CA SER A 69 -19.41 10.63 -41.72
C SER A 69 -18.42 10.25 -42.83
N GLY A 70 -17.50 9.32 -42.56
CA GLY A 70 -16.49 8.84 -43.51
C GLY A 70 -15.16 9.61 -43.50
N VAL A 71 -14.98 10.56 -42.58
CA VAL A 71 -13.75 11.34 -42.44
C VAL A 71 -12.86 10.70 -41.38
N LEU A 72 -11.75 10.10 -41.81
CA LEU A 72 -10.77 9.50 -40.90
C LEU A 72 -9.91 10.57 -40.21
N CYS A 73 -9.96 10.62 -38.88
CA CYS A 73 -9.20 11.58 -38.08
C CYS A 73 -7.95 10.94 -37.47
N ARG A 74 -6.82 11.66 -37.50
CA ARG A 74 -5.63 11.30 -36.74
C ARG A 74 -5.57 12.13 -35.48
N ILE A 75 -5.81 11.49 -34.35
CA ILE A 75 -5.77 12.09 -33.02
C ILE A 75 -4.46 11.77 -32.30
N PRO A 76 -4.08 12.60 -31.32
CA PRO A 76 -2.98 12.26 -30.43
C PRO A 76 -3.27 10.95 -29.69
N ASN A 77 -2.23 10.14 -29.50
CA ASN A 77 -2.25 8.86 -28.80
C ASN A 77 -2.60 8.95 -27.30
N TRP A 78 -2.62 10.16 -26.73
CA TRP A 78 -3.07 10.39 -25.36
C TRP A 78 -4.58 10.67 -25.25
N TRP A 79 -5.27 10.96 -26.36
CA TRP A 79 -6.71 11.20 -26.34
C TRP A 79 -7.47 9.87 -26.39
N THR A 80 -8.22 9.59 -25.33
CA THR A 80 -9.17 8.48 -25.28
C THR A 80 -10.54 9.05 -24.92
N ALA A 81 -11.57 8.71 -25.70
CA ALA A 81 -12.93 9.24 -25.53
C ALA A 81 -13.56 8.98 -24.14
N GLN A 82 -12.97 8.07 -23.35
CA GLN A 82 -13.39 7.69 -22.01
C GLN A 82 -12.51 8.24 -20.87
N SER A 83 -11.38 8.88 -21.18
CA SER A 83 -10.33 9.11 -20.19
C SER A 83 -10.37 10.47 -19.51
N ALA A 84 -11.34 11.35 -19.80
CA ALA A 84 -11.48 12.66 -19.13
C ALA A 84 -12.12 12.50 -17.74
N GLY A 85 -11.43 11.76 -16.87
CA GLY A 85 -11.87 11.46 -15.52
C GLY A 85 -10.92 12.07 -14.51
N ALA A 86 -11.40 13.04 -13.76
CA ALA A 86 -10.77 13.39 -12.49
C ALA A 86 -11.04 12.23 -11.50
N LYS A 87 -10.03 11.86 -10.73
CA LYS A 87 -10.04 10.72 -9.80
C LYS A 87 -9.51 11.18 -8.44
N VAL A 88 -10.20 10.80 -7.38
CA VAL A 88 -9.68 10.92 -6.01
C VAL A 88 -8.95 9.63 -5.67
N SER A 89 -7.78 9.72 -5.04
CA SER A 89 -7.05 8.55 -4.56
C SER A 89 -6.56 8.79 -3.14
N VAL A 90 -6.78 7.83 -2.24
CA VAL A 90 -6.28 7.89 -0.86
C VAL A 90 -4.96 7.12 -0.78
N ASN A 91 -3.88 7.82 -0.43
CA ASN A 91 -2.56 7.22 -0.21
C ASN A 91 -2.39 6.85 1.26
N ILE A 92 -2.27 5.55 1.55
CA ILE A 92 -2.21 4.99 2.90
C ILE A 92 -0.78 4.55 3.23
N GLY A 93 -0.21 5.01 4.34
CA GLY A 93 1.08 4.55 4.85
C GLY A 93 2.26 5.02 4.00
N THR A 94 2.35 6.33 3.74
CA THR A 94 3.52 6.91 3.04
C THR A 94 4.73 7.05 3.97
N ALA A 95 4.53 7.11 5.28
CA ALA A 95 5.59 7.16 6.28
C ALA A 95 5.39 6.07 7.34
N ALA A 96 6.47 5.72 8.03
CA ALA A 96 6.40 4.81 9.17
C ALA A 96 5.57 5.43 10.31
N PRO A 97 4.69 4.66 10.97
CA PRO A 97 3.94 5.14 12.12
C PRO A 97 4.87 5.41 13.32
N THR A 98 4.44 6.30 14.21
CA THR A 98 5.17 6.65 15.45
C THR A 98 5.17 5.53 16.49
N PHE A 99 4.15 4.67 16.48
CA PHE A 99 4.05 3.48 17.31
C PHE A 99 4.01 2.23 16.45
N VAL A 100 4.52 1.11 16.98
CA VAL A 100 4.55 -0.20 16.28
C VAL A 100 3.38 -1.08 16.73
N GLY A 101 2.97 -2.00 15.86
CA GLY A 101 1.91 -2.98 16.14
C GLY A 101 0.72 -2.90 15.19
N MET A 102 -0.18 -3.88 15.30
CA MET A 102 -1.37 -3.99 14.43
C MET A 102 -2.35 -2.81 14.55
N ASN A 103 -2.33 -2.12 15.69
CA ASN A 103 -3.15 -0.94 15.97
C ASN A 103 -2.42 0.37 15.66
N ALA A 104 -1.22 0.31 15.07
CA ALA A 104 -0.51 1.50 14.64
C ALA A 104 -1.34 2.26 13.60
N ILE A 105 -1.52 3.55 13.84
CA ILE A 105 -2.31 4.44 12.99
C ILE A 105 -1.43 4.84 11.81
N LEU A 106 -1.93 4.60 10.60
CA LEU A 106 -1.24 4.96 9.38
C LEU A 106 -1.68 6.32 8.89
N ASN A 107 -0.73 7.06 8.32
CA ASN A 107 -1.03 8.32 7.69
C ASN A 107 -1.80 8.07 6.38
N CYS A 108 -2.97 8.69 6.28
CA CYS A 108 -3.83 8.62 5.09
C CYS A 108 -3.88 10.01 4.46
N THR A 109 -3.40 10.12 3.24
CA THR A 109 -3.36 11.41 2.52
C THR A 109 -4.19 11.30 1.24
N PRO A 110 -5.30 12.03 1.13
CA PRO A 110 -6.03 12.09 -0.13
C PRO A 110 -5.17 12.80 -1.16
N SER A 111 -5.35 12.42 -2.43
CA SER A 111 -4.69 13.01 -3.58
C SER A 111 -5.67 13.10 -4.74
N LEU A 112 -5.50 14.13 -5.56
CA LEU A 112 -6.33 14.38 -6.73
C LEU A 112 -5.50 14.15 -7.99
N SER A 113 -6.11 13.52 -8.99
CA SER A 113 -5.47 13.35 -10.31
C SER A 113 -6.47 13.54 -11.44
N ILE A 114 -5.99 14.02 -12.59
CA ILE A 114 -6.77 14.08 -13.83
C ILE A 114 -6.02 13.27 -14.88
N ASN A 115 -6.66 12.24 -15.43
CA ASN A 115 -6.08 11.34 -16.43
C ASN A 115 -4.72 10.76 -15.98
N GLY A 116 -4.59 10.46 -14.68
CA GLY A 116 -3.36 9.94 -14.07
C GLY A 116 -2.28 10.98 -13.78
N VAL A 117 -2.50 12.27 -14.09
CA VAL A 117 -1.59 13.35 -13.70
C VAL A 117 -2.02 13.90 -12.33
N PRO A 118 -1.17 13.82 -11.29
CA PRO A 118 -1.51 14.33 -9.97
C PRO A 118 -1.54 15.86 -9.99
N ILE A 119 -2.58 16.44 -9.39
CA ILE A 119 -2.78 17.89 -9.29
C ILE A 119 -3.08 18.29 -7.84
N ARG A 120 -2.80 19.55 -7.51
CA ARG A 120 -3.17 20.14 -6.22
C ARG A 120 -4.60 20.66 -6.23
N PRO A 121 -5.29 20.74 -5.08
CA PRO A 121 -6.62 21.36 -4.98
C PRO A 121 -6.64 22.80 -5.52
N GLU A 122 -5.60 23.58 -5.22
CA GLU A 122 -5.42 24.94 -5.73
C GLU A 122 -5.34 24.99 -7.27
N GLU A 123 -4.67 24.00 -7.89
CA GLU A 123 -4.59 23.87 -9.34
C GLU A 123 -5.95 23.49 -9.92
N ALA A 124 -6.71 22.61 -9.25
CA ALA A 124 -8.07 22.25 -9.63
C ALA A 124 -9.01 23.47 -9.63
N GLU A 125 -8.95 24.31 -8.58
CA GLU A 125 -9.71 25.56 -8.53
C GLU A 125 -9.32 26.54 -9.64
N GLN A 126 -8.02 26.65 -9.95
CA GLN A 126 -7.56 27.50 -11.04
C GLN A 126 -8.09 27.01 -12.39
N LEU A 127 -8.13 25.70 -12.61
CA LEU A 127 -8.71 25.11 -13.82
C LEU A 127 -10.20 25.40 -13.94
N LEU A 128 -10.96 25.32 -12.83
CA LEU A 128 -12.39 25.67 -12.80
C LEU A 128 -12.67 27.15 -13.12
N ARG A 129 -11.68 28.04 -12.97
CA ARG A 129 -11.79 29.47 -13.34
C ARG A 129 -11.41 29.75 -14.79
N GLN A 130 -10.79 28.80 -15.49
CA GLN A 130 -10.42 28.92 -16.90
C GLN A 130 -11.56 28.47 -17.81
N SER A 131 -11.39 28.57 -19.12
CA SER A 131 -12.37 28.07 -20.10
C SER A 131 -12.33 26.54 -20.12
N GLU A 132 -13.51 25.89 -20.23
CA GLU A 132 -13.62 24.44 -20.38
C GLU A 132 -12.82 23.93 -21.58
N GLY A 133 -12.17 22.76 -21.42
CA GLY A 133 -11.54 22.05 -22.52
C GLY A 133 -10.16 21.49 -22.19
N LEU A 134 -9.16 21.84 -22.99
CA LEU A 134 -7.79 21.33 -22.83
C LEU A 134 -6.96 22.24 -21.93
N ALA A 135 -6.41 21.65 -20.86
CA ALA A 135 -5.46 22.31 -19.98
C ALA A 135 -4.07 21.71 -20.12
N LEU A 136 -3.04 22.55 -20.05
CA LEU A 136 -1.64 22.10 -20.04
C LEU A 136 -1.16 21.94 -18.60
N ILE A 137 -1.07 20.70 -18.14
CA ILE A 137 -0.67 20.34 -16.77
C ILE A 137 0.65 19.56 -16.84
N LYS A 138 1.69 20.07 -16.19
CA LYS A 138 3.02 19.40 -16.12
C LYS A 138 3.53 18.95 -17.51
N ASN A 139 3.46 19.87 -18.49
CA ASN A 139 3.83 19.65 -19.90
C ASN A 139 3.01 18.57 -20.64
N LYS A 140 1.83 18.21 -20.14
CA LYS A 140 0.89 17.29 -20.81
C LYS A 140 -0.46 17.98 -21.01
N TRP A 141 -1.05 17.79 -22.18
CA TRP A 141 -2.41 18.23 -22.44
C TRP A 141 -3.38 17.24 -21.82
N VAL A 142 -4.32 17.76 -21.04
CA VAL A 142 -5.31 16.98 -20.31
C VAL A 142 -6.68 17.56 -20.58
N ALA A 143 -7.64 16.68 -20.85
CA ALA A 143 -9.04 17.05 -20.98
C ALA A 143 -9.64 17.34 -19.60
N VAL A 144 -10.22 18.52 -19.42
CA VAL A 144 -10.86 18.92 -18.17
C VAL A 144 -12.34 19.13 -18.40
N ASP A 145 -13.13 18.30 -17.75
CA ASP A 145 -14.58 18.43 -17.63
C ASP A 145 -14.87 19.15 -16.30
N HIS A 146 -15.43 20.37 -16.37
CA HIS A 146 -15.66 21.18 -15.17
C HIS A 146 -16.68 20.56 -14.22
N GLU A 147 -17.71 19.89 -14.74
CA GLU A 147 -18.72 19.25 -13.91
C GLU A 147 -18.08 18.12 -13.11
N LYS A 148 -17.35 17.23 -13.79
CA LYS A 148 -16.62 16.14 -13.12
C LYS A 148 -15.51 16.64 -12.20
N LEU A 149 -14.74 17.66 -12.62
CA LEU A 149 -13.68 18.22 -11.79
C LEU A 149 -14.24 18.82 -10.50
N ARG A 150 -15.38 19.53 -10.58
CA ARG A 150 -16.06 20.07 -9.40
C ARG A 150 -16.56 18.97 -8.47
N GLN A 151 -17.24 17.95 -9.00
CA GLN A 151 -17.70 16.80 -8.20
C GLN A 151 -16.53 16.08 -7.53
N THR A 152 -15.42 15.91 -8.24
CA THR A 152 -14.21 15.24 -7.73
C THR A 152 -13.52 16.08 -6.66
N LEU A 153 -13.48 17.40 -6.80
CA LEU A 153 -12.92 18.31 -5.80
C LEU A 153 -13.76 18.29 -4.50
N GLU A 154 -15.09 18.34 -4.62
CA GLU A 154 -16.00 18.20 -3.46
C GLU A 154 -15.83 16.83 -2.78
N ALA A 155 -15.66 15.76 -3.55
CA ALA A 155 -15.40 14.42 -3.01
C ALA A 155 -14.03 14.34 -2.29
N TYR A 156 -13.00 15.00 -2.84
CA TYR A 156 -11.68 15.11 -2.21
C TYR A 156 -11.75 15.82 -0.86
N GLU A 157 -12.47 16.94 -0.77
CA GLU A 157 -12.65 17.69 0.48
C GLU A 157 -13.39 16.85 1.54
N ARG A 158 -14.50 16.20 1.17
CA ARG A 158 -15.22 15.29 2.08
C ARG A 158 -14.35 14.14 2.56
N THR A 159 -13.58 13.53 1.65
CA THR A 159 -12.68 12.42 2.00
C THR A 159 -11.58 12.90 2.95
N ARG A 160 -11.07 14.11 2.74
CA ARG A 160 -10.08 14.71 3.63
C ARG A 160 -10.64 14.96 5.03
N GLU A 161 -11.83 15.54 5.14
CA GLU A 161 -12.50 15.78 6.44
C GLU A 161 -12.75 14.45 7.18
N LEU A 162 -13.25 13.43 6.48
CA LEU A 162 -13.47 12.10 7.06
C LEU A 162 -12.18 11.42 7.55
N LEU A 163 -11.06 11.65 6.87
CA LEU A 163 -9.75 11.08 7.24
C LEU A 163 -9.04 11.89 8.33
N GLU A 164 -9.38 13.17 8.53
CA GLU A 164 -8.86 13.96 9.67
C GLU A 164 -9.42 13.41 11.01
N ASP A 165 -10.63 12.85 11.01
CA ASP A 165 -11.25 12.18 12.17
C ASP A 165 -11.05 10.64 12.17
N GLY A 166 -10.77 10.06 11.00
CA GLY A 166 -10.70 8.61 10.77
C GLY A 166 -9.26 8.07 10.78
N GLU A 167 -8.84 7.52 11.91
CA GLU A 167 -7.55 6.84 12.04
C GLU A 167 -7.61 5.42 11.47
N LEU A 168 -6.97 5.17 10.32
CA LEU A 168 -6.88 3.82 9.75
C LEU A 168 -5.72 3.04 10.38
N THR A 169 -6.01 1.88 10.98
CA THR A 169 -4.97 1.03 11.58
C THR A 169 -4.22 0.23 10.52
N LEU A 170 -2.98 -0.17 10.84
CA LEU A 170 -2.17 -1.06 9.98
C LEU A 170 -2.91 -2.36 9.64
N ARG A 171 -3.64 -2.94 10.59
CA ARG A 171 -4.47 -4.13 10.36
C ARG A 171 -5.56 -3.88 9.32
N GLU A 172 -6.26 -2.76 9.42
CA GLU A 172 -7.31 -2.38 8.46
C GLU A 172 -6.71 -2.11 7.08
N ALA A 173 -5.58 -1.40 7.00
CA ALA A 173 -4.86 -1.15 5.75
C ALA A 173 -4.46 -2.44 5.03
N LEU A 174 -3.91 -3.40 5.77
CA LEU A 174 -3.53 -4.71 5.22
C LEU A 174 -4.77 -5.52 4.79
N ALA A 175 -5.87 -5.46 5.56
CA ALA A 175 -7.11 -6.12 5.19
C ALA A 175 -7.74 -5.53 3.92
N LEU A 176 -7.67 -4.20 3.76
CA LEU A 176 -8.12 -3.50 2.55
C LEU A 176 -7.29 -3.89 1.32
N GLN A 177 -5.98 -4.09 1.48
CA GLN A 177 -5.12 -4.55 0.39
C GLN A 177 -5.45 -5.96 -0.07
N LEU A 178 -5.87 -6.83 0.85
CA LEU A 178 -6.29 -8.20 0.55
C LEU A 178 -7.71 -8.27 -0.02
N THR A 179 -8.58 -7.30 0.32
CA THR A 179 -9.99 -7.28 -0.09
C THR A 179 -10.41 -5.90 -0.61
N PRO A 180 -9.88 -5.45 -1.76
CA PRO A 180 -10.12 -4.10 -2.29
C PRO A 180 -11.60 -3.85 -2.67
N GLU A 181 -12.37 -4.91 -2.92
CA GLU A 181 -13.79 -4.84 -3.29
C GLU A 181 -14.69 -4.26 -2.18
N LYS A 182 -14.25 -4.31 -0.91
CA LYS A 182 -15.06 -3.77 0.21
C LYS A 182 -15.23 -2.26 0.17
N LEU A 183 -14.22 -1.52 -0.30
CA LEU A 183 -14.31 -0.06 -0.41
C LEU A 183 -15.19 0.39 -1.60
N ALA A 184 -15.17 -0.38 -2.69
CA ALA A 184 -16.01 -0.09 -3.85
C ALA A 184 -17.51 -0.27 -3.57
N ALA A 185 -17.87 -1.09 -2.58
CA ALA A 185 -19.26 -1.32 -2.19
C ALA A 185 -19.85 -0.22 -1.28
N GLU A 186 -19.00 0.52 -0.55
CA GLU A 186 -19.41 1.57 0.38
C GLU A 186 -19.32 2.99 -0.22
N ALA A 187 -18.55 3.17 -1.31
CA ALA A 187 -18.49 4.43 -2.04
C ALA A 187 -19.75 4.63 -2.90
N GLN A 188 -20.72 5.38 -2.37
CA GLN A 188 -21.89 5.81 -3.12
C GLN A 188 -21.58 7.09 -3.93
N ALA A 189 -21.99 7.07 -5.21
CA ALA A 189 -22.16 8.17 -6.18
C ALA A 189 -20.94 8.65 -7.00
N ASP A 190 -20.98 8.33 -8.30
CA ASP A 190 -20.42 8.99 -9.51
C ASP A 190 -18.93 9.40 -9.59
N VAL A 191 -18.16 9.33 -8.51
CA VAL A 191 -16.73 9.68 -8.50
C VAL A 191 -15.88 8.43 -8.37
N ASP A 192 -14.92 8.24 -9.28
CA ASP A 192 -13.95 7.15 -9.21
C ASP A 192 -12.98 7.41 -8.03
N ILE A 193 -13.21 6.72 -6.90
CA ILE A 193 -12.34 6.77 -5.72
C ILE A 193 -11.43 5.54 -5.76
N GLY A 194 -10.13 5.80 -5.85
CA GLY A 194 -9.08 4.77 -5.77
C GLY A 194 -8.42 4.71 -4.40
N VAL A 195 -7.84 3.56 -4.10
CA VAL A 195 -6.91 3.40 -2.97
C VAL A 195 -5.52 3.17 -3.53
N SER A 196 -4.56 3.90 -3.00
CA SER A 196 -3.14 3.73 -3.30
C SER A 196 -2.39 3.48 -2.00
N TYR A 197 -1.40 2.60 -2.05
CA TYR A 197 -0.57 2.28 -0.90
C TYR A 197 0.71 3.09 -1.00
N GLY A 198 1.09 3.77 0.07
CA GLY A 198 2.32 4.56 0.15
C GLY A 198 3.58 3.67 0.17
N GLU A 199 4.73 4.29 -0.05
CA GLU A 199 6.02 3.59 -0.18
C GLU A 199 6.35 2.71 1.02
N TRP A 200 6.11 3.20 2.23
CA TRP A 200 6.37 2.43 3.45
C TRP A 200 5.50 1.17 3.54
N LEU A 201 4.18 1.28 3.35
CA LEU A 201 3.28 0.13 3.41
C LEU A 201 3.54 -0.85 2.26
N GLN A 202 3.90 -0.35 1.07
CA GLN A 202 4.35 -1.18 -0.05
C GLN A 202 5.62 -1.96 0.31
N ASP A 203 6.62 -1.31 0.91
CA ASP A 203 7.86 -1.97 1.33
C ASP A 203 7.62 -3.03 2.40
N VAL A 204 6.80 -2.72 3.41
CA VAL A 204 6.39 -3.68 4.45
C VAL A 204 5.71 -4.90 3.84
N THR A 205 4.72 -4.68 2.98
CA THR A 205 3.96 -5.79 2.34
C THR A 205 4.84 -6.59 1.38
N HIS A 206 5.78 -5.93 0.70
CA HIS A 206 6.76 -6.58 -0.17
C HIS A 206 7.72 -7.48 0.62
N LYS A 207 8.24 -7.02 1.77
CA LYS A 207 9.09 -7.81 2.67
C LYS A 207 8.33 -8.96 3.34
N LEU A 208 7.07 -8.77 3.70
CA LEU A 208 6.21 -9.84 4.22
C LEU A 208 5.99 -10.96 3.19
N ARG A 209 5.85 -10.61 1.90
CA ARG A 209 5.71 -11.59 0.80
C ARG A 209 7.03 -12.22 0.38
N ASN A 210 8.14 -11.51 0.58
CA ASN A 210 9.48 -11.94 0.18
C ASN A 210 10.43 -11.87 1.39
N PRO A 211 10.41 -12.86 2.31
CA PRO A 211 11.23 -12.85 3.52
C PRO A 211 12.74 -12.72 3.27
N ASN A 212 13.22 -13.10 2.08
CA ASN A 212 14.63 -12.96 1.69
C ASN A 212 15.09 -11.50 1.57
N LEU A 213 14.16 -10.54 1.49
CA LEU A 213 14.45 -9.10 1.42
C LEU A 213 14.50 -8.44 2.80
N VAL A 214 14.21 -9.21 3.85
CA VAL A 214 14.29 -8.72 5.23
C VAL A 214 15.75 -8.42 5.56
N PRO A 215 16.06 -7.23 6.13
CA PRO A 215 17.42 -6.88 6.51
C PRO A 215 18.06 -7.92 7.45
N GLU A 216 19.35 -8.14 7.27
CA GLU A 216 20.10 -9.04 8.13
C GLU A 216 20.29 -8.45 9.53
N VAL A 217 20.06 -9.27 10.55
CA VAL A 217 20.20 -8.92 11.96
C VAL A 217 21.26 -9.82 12.57
N ALA A 218 22.38 -9.24 13.01
CA ALA A 218 23.43 -9.99 13.68
C ALA A 218 23.03 -10.30 15.14
N PRO A 219 23.20 -11.55 15.62
CA PRO A 219 23.10 -11.85 17.05
C PRO A 219 24.07 -10.99 17.88
N ALA A 220 23.76 -10.79 19.16
CA ALA A 220 24.67 -10.09 20.06
C ALA A 220 26.00 -10.85 20.20
N LYS A 221 27.09 -10.14 20.48
CA LYS A 221 28.43 -10.74 20.65
C LYS A 221 28.51 -11.74 21.81
N THR A 222 27.58 -11.64 22.75
CA THR A 222 27.41 -12.53 23.91
C THR A 222 26.76 -13.87 23.55
N PHE A 223 26.14 -13.97 22.36
CA PHE A 223 25.60 -15.20 21.81
C PHE A 223 26.73 -16.07 21.23
N ARG A 224 26.80 -17.33 21.66
CA ARG A 224 27.96 -18.23 21.43
C ARG A 224 27.71 -19.32 20.38
N ALA A 225 26.61 -19.25 19.63
CA ALA A 225 26.31 -20.20 18.57
C ALA A 225 26.48 -19.59 17.17
N ALA A 226 26.97 -20.38 16.22
CA ALA A 226 26.94 -20.04 14.80
C ALA A 226 25.62 -20.50 14.19
N LEU A 227 24.81 -19.56 13.71
CA LEU A 227 23.56 -19.86 13.04
C LEU A 227 23.82 -20.42 11.64
N ARG A 228 23.06 -21.45 11.25
CA ARG A 228 23.00 -21.90 9.85
C ARG A 228 22.27 -20.85 9.00
N PRO A 229 22.46 -20.81 7.68
CA PRO A 229 21.84 -19.79 6.83
C PRO A 229 20.31 -19.67 6.98
N TYR A 230 19.61 -20.80 7.12
CA TYR A 230 18.16 -20.78 7.34
C TYR A 230 17.76 -20.30 8.74
N GLN A 231 18.59 -20.54 9.76
CA GLN A 231 18.37 -20.05 11.12
C GLN A 231 18.61 -18.54 11.21
N GLN A 232 19.61 -18.05 10.47
CA GLN A 232 19.86 -16.62 10.31
C GLN A 232 18.68 -15.93 9.59
N ALA A 233 18.13 -16.57 8.55
CA ALA A 233 16.91 -16.07 7.90
C ALA A 233 15.72 -16.03 8.87
N GLY A 234 15.57 -17.06 9.73
CA GLY A 234 14.57 -17.08 10.80
C GLY A 234 14.74 -15.93 11.80
N LEU A 235 15.99 -15.66 12.24
CA LEU A 235 16.30 -14.52 13.11
C LEU A 235 15.95 -13.17 12.45
N ASN A 236 16.35 -12.98 11.19
CA ASN A 236 16.04 -11.76 10.43
C ASN A 236 14.52 -11.53 10.38
N TRP A 237 13.77 -12.59 10.07
CA TRP A 237 12.32 -12.57 10.00
C TRP A 237 11.66 -12.24 11.34
N LEU A 238 12.13 -12.86 12.44
CA LEU A 238 11.64 -12.56 13.80
C LEU A 238 11.91 -11.10 14.17
N GLY A 239 13.12 -10.58 13.91
CA GLY A 239 13.45 -9.18 14.18
C GLY A 239 12.62 -8.19 13.36
N PHE A 240 12.30 -8.52 12.11
CA PHE A 240 11.42 -7.70 11.27
C PHE A 240 9.98 -7.68 11.79
N LEU A 241 9.43 -8.82 12.20
CA LEU A 241 8.09 -8.88 12.77
C LEU A 241 8.01 -8.14 14.11
N ASP A 242 9.01 -8.31 14.99
CA ASP A 242 9.10 -7.57 16.26
C ASP A 242 9.16 -6.06 16.01
N GLY A 243 9.95 -5.61 15.02
CA GLY A 243 10.02 -4.20 14.62
C GLY A 243 8.70 -3.63 14.07
N LEU A 244 7.80 -4.49 13.58
CA LEU A 244 6.43 -4.12 13.19
C LEU A 244 5.43 -4.24 14.35
N GLY A 245 5.85 -4.75 15.51
CA GLY A 245 4.99 -5.10 16.63
C GLY A 245 4.05 -6.27 16.34
N PHE A 246 4.46 -7.17 15.44
CA PHE A 246 3.69 -8.35 15.05
C PHE A 246 4.09 -9.56 15.90
N GLY A 247 3.11 -10.43 16.17
CA GLY A 247 3.39 -11.77 16.67
C GLY A 247 3.93 -12.68 15.56
N ALA A 248 4.70 -13.70 15.94
CA ALA A 248 5.27 -14.67 15.03
C ALA A 248 4.86 -16.10 15.41
N CYS A 249 4.62 -16.94 14.41
CA CYS A 249 4.48 -18.39 14.59
C CYS A 249 5.65 -19.08 13.88
N LEU A 250 6.69 -19.42 14.64
CA LEU A 250 7.85 -20.12 14.12
C LEU A 250 7.56 -21.64 14.06
N ALA A 251 7.00 -22.07 12.94
CA ALA A 251 6.53 -23.45 12.72
C ALA A 251 7.53 -24.32 11.93
N ASP A 252 8.83 -24.09 12.09
CA ASP A 252 9.89 -24.92 11.49
C ASP A 252 9.77 -26.38 11.94
N ASP A 253 10.15 -27.31 11.06
CA ASP A 253 10.19 -28.75 11.37
C ASP A 253 11.01 -29.05 12.65
N MET A 254 10.62 -30.11 13.34
CA MET A 254 11.33 -30.60 14.52
C MET A 254 12.80 -30.89 14.17
N GLY A 255 13.72 -30.42 15.02
CA GLY A 255 15.17 -30.61 14.82
C GLY A 255 15.87 -29.53 14.00
N LEU A 256 15.15 -28.55 13.43
CA LEU A 256 15.77 -27.40 12.74
C LEU A 256 16.39 -26.35 13.69
N GLY A 257 16.23 -26.53 15.01
CA GLY A 257 16.83 -25.66 16.02
C GLY A 257 16.05 -24.35 16.20
N LYS A 258 14.75 -24.45 16.47
CA LYS A 258 13.92 -23.29 16.84
C LYS A 258 14.42 -22.62 18.11
N THR A 259 14.81 -23.41 19.10
CA THR A 259 15.35 -22.94 20.39
C THR A 259 16.55 -22.02 20.20
N VAL A 260 17.56 -22.43 19.42
CA VAL A 260 18.73 -21.58 19.13
C VAL A 260 18.37 -20.31 18.36
N GLN A 261 17.36 -20.33 17.47
CA GLN A 261 16.85 -19.13 16.79
C GLN A 261 16.20 -18.16 17.79
N ILE A 262 15.39 -18.66 18.71
CA ILE A 262 14.74 -17.85 19.76
C ILE A 262 15.78 -17.26 20.72
N LEU A 263 16.79 -18.01 21.12
CA LEU A 263 17.89 -17.47 21.95
C LEU A 263 18.68 -16.40 21.21
N ALA A 264 18.92 -16.57 19.90
CA ALA A 264 19.54 -15.54 19.08
C ALA A 264 18.65 -14.28 19.00
N PHE A 265 17.33 -14.45 18.86
CA PHE A 265 16.37 -13.34 18.86
C PHE A 265 16.37 -12.59 20.19
N LEU A 266 16.31 -13.29 21.33
CA LEU A 266 16.42 -12.70 22.66
C LEU A 266 17.75 -11.97 22.86
N SER A 267 18.84 -12.46 22.25
CA SER A 267 20.14 -11.78 22.31
C SER A 267 20.12 -10.41 21.63
N VAL A 268 19.36 -10.26 20.55
CA VAL A 268 19.20 -8.99 19.83
C VAL A 268 18.23 -8.06 20.55
N LYS A 269 17.15 -8.62 21.11
CA LYS A 269 16.09 -7.86 21.78
C LYS A 269 16.49 -7.31 23.15
N LYS A 270 17.58 -7.83 23.74
CA LYS A 270 18.03 -7.44 25.09
C LYS A 270 18.14 -5.92 25.23
N GLN A 271 17.30 -5.36 26.09
CA GLN A 271 17.27 -3.97 26.52
C GLN A 271 17.36 -3.90 28.05
N ASP A 272 17.83 -2.79 28.59
CA ASP A 272 17.87 -2.60 30.04
C ASP A 272 16.44 -2.66 30.62
N HIS A 273 16.25 -3.47 31.67
CA HIS A 273 14.98 -3.66 32.38
C HIS A 273 13.83 -4.30 31.57
N ALA A 274 14.14 -5.03 30.50
CA ALA A 274 13.16 -5.81 29.74
C ALA A 274 13.23 -7.31 30.12
N THR A 275 12.11 -7.88 30.58
CA THR A 275 12.02 -9.30 30.94
C THR A 275 11.05 -10.02 30.02
N SER A 276 11.48 -11.17 29.48
CA SER A 276 10.66 -12.06 28.65
C SER A 276 10.13 -13.26 29.43
N LEU A 277 8.98 -13.81 29.00
CA LEU A 277 8.39 -15.03 29.53
C LEU A 277 8.52 -16.16 28.51
N LEU A 278 9.05 -17.30 28.93
CA LEU A 278 9.05 -18.54 28.16
C LEU A 278 8.14 -19.56 28.84
N VAL A 279 7.11 -20.02 28.13
CA VAL A 279 6.18 -21.06 28.60
C VAL A 279 6.46 -22.34 27.82
N VAL A 280 6.83 -23.40 28.53
CA VAL A 280 7.23 -24.69 27.94
C VAL A 280 6.51 -25.86 28.61
N PRO A 281 6.39 -27.03 27.94
CA PRO A 281 6.12 -28.29 28.63
C PRO A 281 7.16 -28.56 29.72
N ALA A 282 6.74 -29.12 30.86
CA ALA A 282 7.63 -29.37 32.00
C ALA A 282 8.86 -30.22 31.64
N SER A 283 8.71 -31.14 30.68
CA SER A 283 9.78 -32.00 30.17
C SER A 283 10.88 -31.24 29.40
N LEU A 284 10.59 -30.03 28.90
CA LEU A 284 11.53 -29.24 28.09
C LEU A 284 12.32 -28.21 28.91
N ILE A 285 11.98 -27.99 30.19
CA ILE A 285 12.68 -27.02 31.06
C ILE A 285 14.19 -27.29 31.11
N ALA A 286 14.58 -28.55 31.33
CA ALA A 286 15.98 -28.95 31.43
C ALA A 286 16.73 -28.78 30.09
N ASN A 287 16.05 -29.04 28.97
CA ASN A 287 16.62 -28.82 27.64
C ASN A 287 16.87 -27.33 27.38
N TRP A 288 15.88 -26.48 27.62
CA TRP A 288 16.02 -25.03 27.50
C TRP A 288 17.13 -24.47 28.37
N SER A 289 17.22 -24.91 29.63
CA SER A 289 18.31 -24.51 30.54
C SER A 289 19.68 -24.88 29.96
N SER A 290 19.84 -26.14 29.51
CA SER A 290 21.10 -26.59 28.90
C SER A 290 21.45 -25.85 27.61
N GLU A 291 20.45 -25.45 26.80
CA GLU A 291 20.67 -24.69 25.58
C GLU A 291 21.03 -23.22 25.86
N ILE A 292 20.43 -22.60 26.88
CA ILE A 292 20.81 -21.27 27.36
C ILE A 292 22.27 -21.28 27.81
N ASP A 293 22.66 -22.20 28.70
CA ASP A 293 24.04 -22.30 29.20
C ASP A 293 25.06 -22.51 28.07
N LYS A 294 24.67 -23.22 27.01
CA LYS A 294 25.52 -23.52 25.86
C LYS A 294 25.62 -22.37 24.87
N PHE A 295 24.49 -21.78 24.50
CA PHE A 295 24.38 -20.86 23.36
C PHE A 295 24.28 -19.40 23.78
N TYR A 296 23.75 -19.09 24.96
CA TYR A 296 23.66 -17.72 25.47
C TYR A 296 23.83 -17.65 27.00
N PRO A 297 25.02 -18.00 27.54
CA PRO A 297 25.26 -18.08 28.99
C PRO A 297 25.20 -16.73 29.72
N ASP A 298 25.24 -15.62 28.99
CA ASP A 298 25.17 -14.27 29.56
C ASP A 298 23.70 -13.81 29.74
N LEU A 299 22.71 -14.65 29.40
CA LEU A 299 21.29 -14.44 29.63
C LEU A 299 20.93 -14.82 31.07
N THR A 300 20.48 -13.87 31.88
CA THR A 300 20.02 -14.16 33.25
C THR A 300 18.61 -14.73 33.20
N TYR A 301 18.37 -15.87 33.85
CA TYR A 301 17.05 -16.48 33.85
C TYR A 301 16.68 -17.13 35.19
N CYS A 302 15.38 -17.23 35.46
CA CYS A 302 14.85 -18.02 36.57
C CYS A 302 13.77 -18.99 36.10
N ILE A 303 13.53 -20.05 36.89
CA ILE A 303 12.54 -21.09 36.58
C ILE A 303 11.40 -21.00 37.61
N ALA A 304 10.23 -20.54 37.17
CA ALA A 304 9.00 -20.46 37.94
C ALA A 304 8.28 -21.84 37.99
N HIS A 305 8.93 -22.84 38.60
CA HIS A 305 8.34 -24.18 38.73
C HIS A 305 8.79 -24.88 40.03
N PRO A 306 7.87 -25.46 40.84
CA PRO A 306 8.21 -26.07 42.13
C PRO A 306 9.27 -27.17 42.08
N GLY A 307 9.26 -28.00 41.03
CA GLY A 307 10.23 -29.09 40.86
C GLY A 307 11.63 -28.67 40.40
N HIS A 308 11.86 -27.38 40.13
CA HIS A 308 13.12 -26.83 39.60
C HIS A 308 13.61 -25.63 40.43
N LEU A 309 13.23 -25.60 41.72
CA LEU A 309 13.54 -24.57 42.73
C LEU A 309 15.03 -24.49 43.11
N GLY A 310 15.95 -24.72 42.16
CA GLY A 310 17.37 -24.42 42.36
C GLY A 310 17.66 -22.91 42.28
N ASN A 311 16.83 -22.14 41.56
CA ASN A 311 17.06 -20.73 41.19
C ASN A 311 15.79 -19.83 41.24
N ALA A 312 14.68 -20.23 41.87
CA ALA A 312 13.44 -19.42 41.81
C ALA A 312 13.26 -18.47 43.01
N PRO A 313 12.99 -17.18 42.78
CA PRO A 313 12.63 -16.21 43.82
C PRO A 313 11.15 -16.28 44.25
N LEU A 314 10.32 -17.11 43.59
CA LEU A 314 8.89 -17.17 43.86
C LEU A 314 8.62 -17.91 45.16
N THR A 315 8.36 -17.14 46.21
CA THR A 315 7.78 -17.66 47.46
C THR A 315 6.41 -18.26 47.19
N GLU A 316 5.87 -19.08 48.11
CA GLU A 316 4.49 -19.61 48.00
C GLU A 316 3.43 -18.51 47.80
N ASN A 317 3.76 -17.26 48.13
CA ASN A 317 2.92 -16.08 48.01
C ASN A 317 3.10 -15.30 46.69
N GLY A 318 4.00 -15.72 45.79
CA GLY A 318 4.17 -15.10 44.47
C GLY A 318 4.92 -13.76 44.45
N GLU A 319 5.48 -13.32 45.58
CA GLU A 319 6.30 -12.11 45.65
C GLU A 319 7.71 -12.41 45.14
N ALA A 320 8.05 -11.89 43.95
CA ALA A 320 9.40 -11.90 43.40
C ALA A 320 9.61 -10.68 42.51
N ASP A 321 10.77 -10.05 42.62
CA ASP A 321 11.20 -9.06 41.63
C ASP A 321 11.69 -9.79 40.37
N LEU A 322 10.79 -9.98 39.41
CA LEU A 322 11.08 -10.65 38.14
C LEU A 322 11.92 -9.76 37.20
N SER A 323 11.98 -8.45 37.45
CA SER A 323 12.67 -7.47 36.58
C SER A 323 14.20 -7.60 36.59
N GLN A 324 14.76 -8.34 37.54
CA GLN A 324 16.20 -8.62 37.62
C GLN A 324 16.68 -9.70 36.63
N TYR A 325 15.75 -10.41 35.98
CA TYR A 325 16.05 -11.46 35.01
C TYR A 325 15.74 -10.99 33.59
N ASP A 326 16.54 -11.43 32.62
CA ASP A 326 16.22 -11.26 31.20
C ASP A 326 15.09 -12.22 30.77
N LEU A 327 15.02 -13.42 31.37
CA LEU A 327 14.07 -14.47 31.00
C LEU A 327 13.46 -15.19 32.22
N VAL A 328 12.15 -15.38 32.22
CA VAL A 328 11.44 -16.25 33.19
C VAL A 328 10.92 -17.47 32.45
N ILE A 329 11.28 -18.67 32.92
CA ILE A 329 10.83 -19.94 32.34
C ILE A 329 9.74 -20.54 33.22
N THR A 330 8.60 -20.88 32.65
CA THR A 330 7.47 -21.48 33.38
C THR A 330 6.81 -22.59 32.55
N THR A 331 5.81 -23.24 33.11
CA THR A 331 4.96 -24.20 32.40
C THR A 331 3.56 -23.66 32.21
N TYR A 332 2.83 -24.21 31.24
CA TYR A 332 1.43 -23.85 30.99
C TYR A 332 0.56 -23.92 32.26
N ALA A 333 0.76 -24.93 33.11
CA ALA A 333 0.05 -25.07 34.37
C ALA A 333 0.44 -23.99 35.39
N MET A 334 1.72 -23.62 35.45
CA MET A 334 2.21 -22.62 36.41
C MET A 334 1.90 -21.18 35.99
N ALA A 335 1.86 -20.90 34.67
CA ALA A 335 1.43 -19.61 34.13
C ALA A 335 0.00 -19.23 34.59
N GLN A 336 -0.90 -20.21 34.71
CA GLN A 336 -2.25 -19.98 35.22
C GLN A 336 -2.31 -19.90 36.76
N ARG A 337 -1.37 -20.54 37.45
CA ARG A 337 -1.37 -20.67 38.92
C ARG A 337 -0.77 -19.45 39.61
N TYR A 338 0.30 -18.89 39.07
CA TYR A 338 1.03 -17.79 39.70
C TYR A 338 0.49 -16.44 39.22
N GLU A 339 -0.21 -15.74 40.10
CA GLU A 339 -0.84 -14.44 39.81
C GLU A 339 0.16 -13.39 39.31
N VAL A 340 1.37 -13.37 39.88
CA VAL A 340 2.44 -12.45 39.47
C VAL A 340 2.80 -12.57 37.98
N LEU A 341 2.65 -13.76 37.37
CA LEU A 341 2.93 -13.94 35.96
C LEU A 341 1.87 -13.27 35.05
N ASN A 342 0.65 -13.04 35.57
CA ASN A 342 -0.44 -12.40 34.86
C ASN A 342 -0.45 -10.88 35.03
N THR A 343 0.15 -10.35 36.10
CA THR A 343 0.21 -8.91 36.38
C THR A 343 1.50 -8.25 35.92
N PHE A 344 2.57 -9.03 35.75
CA PHE A 344 3.84 -8.53 35.26
C PHE A 344 3.78 -8.14 33.77
N HIS A 345 4.40 -7.01 33.41
CA HIS A 345 4.50 -6.56 32.03
C HIS A 345 5.69 -7.22 31.33
N TRP A 346 5.40 -8.11 30.39
CA TRP A 346 6.42 -8.84 29.63
C TRP A 346 6.79 -8.10 28.35
N ASP A 347 8.09 -8.04 28.05
CA ASP A 347 8.60 -7.53 26.77
C ASP A 347 8.33 -8.51 25.62
N CYS A 348 8.42 -9.81 25.90
CA CYS A 348 8.10 -10.88 24.96
C CYS A 348 7.49 -12.07 25.70
N ILE A 349 6.53 -12.75 25.07
CA ILE A 349 5.99 -14.03 25.54
C ILE A 349 6.23 -15.07 24.46
N ILE A 350 7.01 -16.10 24.80
CA ILE A 350 7.37 -17.22 23.92
C ILE A 350 6.64 -18.46 24.41
N LEU A 351 5.91 -19.11 23.51
CA LEU A 351 5.18 -20.34 23.78
C LEU A 351 5.81 -21.48 22.97
N ASP A 352 6.45 -22.42 23.67
CA ASP A 352 6.99 -23.63 23.03
C ASP A 352 5.93 -24.76 23.06
N GLU A 353 5.84 -25.52 21.98
CA GLU A 353 4.81 -26.56 21.81
C GLU A 353 3.37 -26.01 22.02
N ALA A 354 3.10 -24.88 21.34
CA ALA A 354 1.86 -24.09 21.46
C ALA A 354 0.56 -24.83 21.10
N GLN A 355 0.60 -26.06 20.59
CA GLN A 355 -0.60 -26.90 20.49
C GLN A 355 -1.33 -27.09 21.83
N ALA A 356 -0.65 -26.90 22.96
CA ALA A 356 -1.25 -26.91 24.29
C ALA A 356 -2.39 -25.88 24.46
N ILE A 357 -2.38 -24.78 23.68
CA ILE A 357 -3.37 -23.69 23.75
C ILE A 357 -4.36 -23.71 22.57
N LYS A 358 -4.48 -24.84 21.87
CA LYS A 358 -5.37 -24.96 20.70
C LYS A 358 -6.86 -24.88 21.06
N ASN A 359 -7.23 -25.28 22.28
CA ASN A 359 -8.62 -25.27 22.74
C ASN A 359 -8.92 -23.96 23.49
N ARG A 360 -10.05 -23.36 23.12
CA ARG A 360 -10.52 -22.06 23.60
C ARG A 360 -11.31 -22.16 24.90
#